data_AF-A0A673CL37-F1
#
_entry.id   AF-A0A673CL37-F1
#
_cell.length_a   1.000
_cell.length_b   1.000
_cell.length_c   1.000
_cell.angle_alpha   90.00
_cell.angle_beta   90.00
_cell.angle_gamma   90.00
#
_symmetry.space_group_name_H-M   'P 1'
#
loop_
_entity.id
_entity.type
_entity.pdbx_description
1 polymer ?
#
loop_
_entity_poly.entity_id
_entity_poly.type
_entity_poly.pdbx_seq_one_letter_code
_entity_poly.pdbx_strand_id
1 'polypeptide(L)'
;MLNSSSLHYVRQHFTSYYIPGVLILAATDHNVDNTTAMLREWLKRAQHTYHYVEWRPMEEPRSYTDEWGPKHWPPSRFNHVMKLRQAALKAARERWADYILFVDSDNLLTNPRVLNLLMAENLTVVAPMLESRSLYSNFWCGITPQGYYKRTPDYQPIREWKRLGCFPVPMVHSTFLVDLRRESSRDLAFYPPHPDYSWAFDDIMVFAFSARQAGVQMYVCNREHYGFLPVPLKAQQSVEDESESFIHTITEALIDHDIDPSEYLYSPPLLQDKIGFDEIFLINLKRRLDRRTRMLKSMASLGLYATLIDAVDGKALNTSQLQALGIEMMPGYKDPYSGRVLTRGEIGCFLSHHSIWTQVIERGLQKVLLLEDDVRFEPRFKRRLQAIMSDVDKAQLDWDLIYVGRKRMQVQKPEQSVNGVNNLVEADYSYWTLGYALSQQGARKLLAAQPFSRMLPVDEFLPVMFNKHPNVDYMRHFEPRDLKAFSVEPLLIYPTHYTGEPGYISDTETSTIWDDDAVATDWDRQHARKTAQQGRIRPVAQNSVTGDSPPPAARATRDEL
;
A
#
# COMPACT_ATOMS: atom_id res chain seq x y z
N MET A 1 13.58 15.21 8.05
CA MET A 1 12.45 15.85 8.76
C MET A 1 11.60 14.74 9.29
N LEU A 2 11.34 14.73 10.59
CA LEU A 2 10.44 13.73 11.15
C LEU A 2 9.01 14.21 10.97
N ASN A 3 8.11 13.26 10.75
CA ASN A 3 6.69 13.47 10.84
C ASN A 3 6.21 12.76 12.11
N SER A 4 5.38 13.43 12.90
CA SER A 4 4.70 12.87 14.07
C SER A 4 4.00 11.54 13.75
N SER A 5 3.48 11.39 12.53
CA SER A 5 2.85 10.15 12.05
C SER A 5 3.78 8.94 12.08
N SER A 6 5.07 9.12 11.74
CA SER A 6 6.03 8.02 11.70
C SER A 6 6.55 7.64 13.08
N LEU A 7 6.57 8.60 14.01
CA LEU A 7 7.02 8.37 15.38
C LEU A 7 6.20 7.32 16.12
N HIS A 8 4.90 7.21 15.80
CA HIS A 8 4.04 6.15 16.33
C HIS A 8 4.58 4.76 16.04
N TYR A 9 5.43 4.55 15.03
CA TYR A 9 5.93 3.23 14.63
C TYR A 9 7.41 3.03 14.93
N VAL A 10 8.06 3.97 15.66
CA VAL A 10 9.49 3.91 15.98
C VAL A 10 9.89 2.67 16.80
N ARG A 11 8.94 2.03 17.48
CA ARG A 11 9.12 0.73 18.15
C ARG A 11 9.78 -0.31 17.24
N GLN A 12 9.37 -0.35 15.97
CA GLN A 12 9.86 -1.30 14.98
C GLN A 12 11.36 -1.19 14.71
N HIS A 13 11.96 -0.05 14.97
CA HIS A 13 13.38 0.15 14.68
C HIS A 13 14.32 -0.48 15.71
N PHE A 14 13.94 -0.57 16.99
CA PHE A 14 14.95 -0.72 18.04
C PHE A 14 14.52 -1.49 19.31
N THR A 15 13.23 -1.76 19.52
CA THR A 15 12.74 -2.17 20.87
C THR A 15 12.42 -3.66 21.04
N SER A 16 12.48 -4.45 19.96
CA SER A 16 12.43 -5.92 20.05
C SER A 16 13.74 -6.52 20.58
N TYR A 17 14.71 -5.66 20.95
CA TYR A 17 16.07 -6.00 21.27
C TYR A 17 16.47 -5.46 22.64
N TYR A 18 16.58 -6.34 23.63
CA TYR A 18 17.57 -6.11 24.68
C TYR A 18 18.93 -6.52 24.10
N ILE A 19 19.58 -5.61 23.38
CA ILE A 19 21.00 -5.75 23.04
C ILE A 19 21.76 -4.89 24.06
N PRO A 20 22.47 -5.51 25.03
CA PRO A 20 23.34 -4.78 25.93
C PRO A 20 24.30 -3.91 25.12
N GLY A 21 24.38 -2.61 25.42
CA GLY A 21 25.34 -1.70 24.80
C GLY A 21 24.84 -0.87 23.62
N VAL A 22 23.55 -0.89 23.27
CA VAL A 22 23.00 0.04 22.25
C VAL A 22 22.90 1.46 22.81
N LEU A 23 23.44 2.42 22.05
CA LEU A 23 23.29 3.86 22.30
C LEU A 23 22.36 4.45 21.24
N ILE A 24 21.42 5.30 21.65
CA ILE A 24 20.59 6.08 20.74
C ILE A 24 21.05 7.52 20.72
N LEU A 25 21.22 8.07 19.53
CA LEU A 25 21.34 9.51 19.30
C LEU A 25 20.16 9.95 18.44
N ALA A 26 19.25 10.72 19.01
CA ALA A 26 18.08 11.23 18.34
C ALA A 26 18.19 12.76 18.17
N ALA A 27 17.94 13.23 16.96
CA ALA A 27 17.95 14.66 16.63
C ALA A 27 16.69 15.00 15.83
N THR A 28 16.14 16.18 16.08
CA THR A 28 14.99 16.71 15.32
C THR A 28 15.18 18.18 15.09
N ASP A 29 14.77 18.64 13.92
CA ASP A 29 15.01 20.00 13.46
C ASP A 29 13.80 20.52 12.69
N HIS A 30 13.55 21.84 12.78
CA HIS A 30 12.57 22.55 11.95
C HIS A 30 11.19 21.87 11.91
N ASN A 31 10.74 21.35 13.06
CA ASN A 31 9.47 20.64 13.15
C ASN A 31 8.31 21.65 13.13
N VAL A 32 7.33 21.40 12.26
CA VAL A 32 6.08 22.18 12.19
C VAL A 32 4.89 21.46 12.83
N ASP A 33 5.09 20.22 13.30
CA ASP A 33 4.09 19.36 13.93
C ASP A 33 4.53 18.91 15.35
N ASN A 34 3.84 17.93 15.93
CA ASN A 34 4.07 17.47 17.30
C ASN A 34 5.30 16.55 17.48
N THR A 35 6.17 16.46 16.46
CA THR A 35 7.33 15.56 16.44
C THR A 35 8.21 15.67 17.69
N THR A 36 8.64 16.89 18.06
CA THR A 36 9.59 17.09 19.18
C THR A 36 9.03 16.52 20.48
N ALA A 37 7.75 16.78 20.75
CA ALA A 37 7.08 16.33 21.98
C ALA A 37 6.90 14.82 22.00
N MET A 38 6.47 14.23 20.87
CA MET A 38 6.31 12.80 20.73
C MET A 38 7.63 12.06 20.89
N LEU A 39 8.68 12.48 20.18
CA LEU A 39 9.98 11.79 20.30
C LEU A 39 10.57 11.94 21.70
N ARG A 40 10.40 13.11 22.34
CA ARG A 40 10.76 13.28 23.76
C ARG A 40 10.00 12.32 24.68
N GLU A 41 8.71 12.14 24.47
CA GLU A 41 7.91 11.18 25.24
C GLU A 41 8.39 9.74 25.02
N TRP A 42 8.56 9.35 23.76
CA TRP A 42 9.08 8.02 23.39
C TRP A 42 10.43 7.76 24.05
N LEU A 43 11.40 8.68 23.92
CA LEU A 43 12.74 8.53 24.50
C LEU A 43 12.69 8.42 26.03
N LYS A 44 11.85 9.21 26.71
CA LYS A 44 11.70 9.12 28.16
C LYS A 44 11.18 7.76 28.62
N ARG A 45 10.27 7.14 27.85
CA ARG A 45 9.73 5.84 28.21
C ARG A 45 10.65 4.70 27.78
N ALA A 46 11.30 4.80 26.63
CA ALA A 46 12.20 3.79 26.08
C ALA A 46 13.63 3.86 26.64
N GLN A 47 14.03 4.91 27.36
CA GLN A 47 15.42 5.08 27.83
C GLN A 47 15.99 3.87 28.59
N HIS A 48 15.15 3.13 29.32
CA HIS A 48 15.56 1.97 30.11
C HIS A 48 15.96 0.75 29.27
N THR A 49 15.59 0.70 27.99
CA THR A 49 15.98 -0.37 27.07
C THR A 49 17.34 -0.11 26.42
N TYR A 50 17.89 1.10 26.54
CA TYR A 50 19.16 1.49 25.92
C TYR A 50 20.22 1.75 26.99
N HIS A 51 21.48 1.51 26.63
CA HIS A 51 22.60 1.82 27.53
C HIS A 51 22.76 3.34 27.71
N TYR A 52 22.49 4.10 26.64
CA TYR A 52 22.58 5.55 26.66
C TYR A 52 21.62 6.16 25.64
N VAL A 53 21.05 7.31 25.97
CA VAL A 53 20.20 8.09 25.08
C VAL A 53 20.71 9.54 25.04
N GLU A 54 21.05 10.00 23.84
CA GLU A 54 21.31 11.41 23.55
C GLU A 54 20.15 12.02 22.78
N TRP A 55 19.66 13.16 23.26
CA TRP A 55 18.55 13.88 22.66
C TRP A 55 18.98 15.30 22.27
N ARG A 56 18.83 15.64 20.99
CA ARG A 56 19.17 16.96 20.43
C ARG A 56 17.96 17.60 19.73
N PRO A 57 17.02 18.19 20.49
CA PRO A 57 15.88 18.89 19.91
C PRO A 57 16.31 20.27 19.39
N MET A 58 15.72 20.69 18.27
CA MET A 58 15.78 22.06 17.79
C MET A 58 14.36 22.49 17.38
N GLU A 59 13.71 23.25 18.26
CA GLU A 59 12.34 23.75 18.04
C GLU A 59 12.30 24.99 17.15
N GLU A 60 13.36 25.82 17.18
CA GLU A 60 13.47 27.02 16.37
C GLU A 60 14.84 27.10 15.66
N PRO A 61 14.89 27.59 14.41
CA PRO A 61 13.75 28.03 13.62
C PRO A 61 12.92 26.84 13.12
N ARG A 62 11.62 27.06 12.82
CA ARG A 62 10.71 26.04 12.26
C ARG A 62 10.86 25.83 10.75
N SER A 63 11.63 26.68 10.09
CA SER A 63 11.87 26.64 8.65
C SER A 63 13.26 27.16 8.29
N TYR A 64 13.74 26.74 7.13
CA TYR A 64 14.96 27.30 6.54
C TYR A 64 14.63 28.58 5.73
N THR A 65 15.52 29.57 5.76
CA THR A 65 15.27 30.89 5.13
C THR A 65 15.16 30.84 3.60
N ASP A 66 15.81 29.87 2.97
CA ASP A 66 15.83 29.60 1.53
C ASP A 66 14.87 28.47 1.14
N GLU A 67 13.97 28.07 2.04
CA GLU A 67 12.88 27.17 1.71
C GLU A 67 11.56 27.89 1.45
N TRP A 68 10.76 27.29 0.58
CA TRP A 68 9.44 27.77 0.22
C TRP A 68 8.33 26.76 0.63
N GLY A 69 8.71 25.68 1.30
CA GLY A 69 7.79 24.67 1.83
C GLY A 69 8.52 23.57 2.61
N PRO A 70 7.80 22.80 3.45
CA PRO A 70 8.39 21.79 4.31
C PRO A 70 9.08 20.66 3.54
N LYS A 71 8.68 20.38 2.30
CA LYS A 71 9.30 19.34 1.45
C LYS A 71 10.35 19.87 0.48
N HIS A 72 10.64 21.16 0.49
CA HIS A 72 11.79 21.69 -0.24
C HIS A 72 13.09 21.36 0.50
N TRP A 73 14.09 20.86 -0.23
CA TRP A 73 15.42 20.55 0.31
C TRP A 73 16.47 21.53 -0.22
N PRO A 74 16.58 22.73 0.39
CA PRO A 74 17.58 23.69 -0.02
C PRO A 74 19.00 23.31 0.49
N PRO A 75 20.07 23.93 -0.04
CA PRO A 75 21.44 23.71 0.42
C PRO A 75 21.64 23.92 1.92
N SER A 76 20.95 24.90 2.52
CA SER A 76 21.01 25.15 3.98
C SER A 76 20.57 23.93 4.81
N ARG A 77 19.52 23.23 4.36
CA ARG A 77 18.99 22.01 4.97
C ARG A 77 19.94 20.84 4.80
N PHE A 78 20.44 20.61 3.59
CA PHE A 78 21.46 19.57 3.38
C PHE A 78 22.68 19.78 4.26
N ASN A 79 23.17 21.03 4.36
CA ASN A 79 24.28 21.39 5.24
C ASN A 79 23.99 21.08 6.71
N HIS A 80 22.77 21.36 7.19
CA HIS A 80 22.37 21.05 8.56
C HIS A 80 22.31 19.54 8.82
N VAL A 81 21.62 18.77 7.96
CA VAL A 81 21.50 17.30 8.10
C VAL A 81 22.86 16.62 8.03
N MET A 82 23.75 17.05 7.13
CA MET A 82 25.13 16.53 7.07
C MET A 82 25.90 16.80 8.36
N LYS A 83 25.77 17.98 8.97
CA LYS A 83 26.38 18.28 10.27
C LYS A 83 25.83 17.40 11.39
N LEU A 84 24.52 17.13 11.40
CA LEU A 84 23.91 16.22 12.38
C LEU A 84 24.45 14.79 12.21
N ARG A 85 24.48 14.26 10.98
CA ARG A 85 25.02 12.92 10.68
C ARG A 85 26.52 12.82 11.01
N GLN A 86 27.30 13.85 10.69
CA GLN A 86 28.72 13.92 11.06
C GLN A 86 28.92 13.93 12.58
N ALA A 87 28.10 14.69 13.31
CA ALA A 87 28.20 14.75 14.76
C ALA A 87 27.82 13.40 15.41
N ALA A 88 26.85 12.69 14.85
CA ALA A 88 26.51 11.33 15.29
C ALA A 88 27.66 10.34 15.02
N LEU A 89 28.26 10.38 13.83
CA LEU A 89 29.44 9.56 13.49
C LEU A 89 30.62 9.81 14.43
N LYS A 90 30.90 11.09 14.72
CA LYS A 90 31.95 11.49 15.66
C LYS A 90 31.66 10.99 17.08
N ALA A 91 30.43 11.19 17.57
CA ALA A 91 30.03 10.74 18.89
C ALA A 91 30.12 9.21 19.05
N ALA A 92 29.76 8.45 18.02
CA ALA A 92 29.90 6.99 18.03
C ALA A 92 31.38 6.56 18.16
N ARG A 93 32.28 7.20 17.40
CA ARG A 93 33.73 6.96 17.50
C ARG A 93 34.30 7.32 18.87
N GLU A 94 33.93 8.49 19.42
CA GLU A 94 34.37 8.95 20.75
C GLU A 94 33.91 8.04 21.88
N ARG A 95 32.79 7.34 21.69
CA ARG A 95 32.22 6.36 22.62
C ARG A 95 32.65 4.93 22.33
N TRP A 96 33.60 4.72 21.42
CA TRP A 96 34.14 3.41 21.09
C TRP A 96 33.08 2.41 20.61
N ALA A 97 32.06 2.89 19.90
CA ALA A 97 31.04 2.02 19.32
C ALA A 97 31.64 1.16 18.19
N ASP A 98 31.31 -0.13 18.16
CA ASP A 98 31.73 -1.05 17.10
C ASP A 98 31.03 -0.76 15.76
N TYR A 99 29.77 -0.36 15.84
CA TYR A 99 28.93 -0.05 14.68
C TYR A 99 28.09 1.20 14.93
N ILE A 100 27.68 1.85 13.84
CA ILE A 100 26.63 2.87 13.85
C ILE A 100 25.59 2.54 12.77
N LEU A 101 24.32 2.47 13.16
CA LEU A 101 23.19 2.32 12.25
C LEU A 101 22.53 3.70 12.09
N PHE A 102 22.56 4.25 10.87
CA PHE A 102 21.75 5.41 10.51
C PHE A 102 20.36 4.93 10.11
N VAL A 103 19.31 5.57 10.62
CA VAL A 103 17.91 5.25 10.32
C VAL A 103 17.13 6.56 10.20
N ASP A 104 16.64 6.87 8.99
CA ASP A 104 15.63 7.92 8.83
C ASP A 104 14.29 7.45 9.45
N SER A 105 13.60 8.35 10.13
CA SER A 105 12.45 8.05 11.00
C SER A 105 11.17 7.63 10.28
N ASP A 106 11.12 7.80 8.97
CA ASP A 106 10.02 7.45 8.08
C ASP A 106 10.24 6.11 7.37
N ASN A 107 11.41 5.47 7.56
CA ASN A 107 11.57 4.07 7.22
C ASN A 107 10.78 3.20 8.21
N LEU A 108 10.37 2.01 7.81
CA LEU A 108 9.61 1.08 8.64
C LEU A 108 10.33 -0.27 8.63
N LEU A 109 11.14 -0.53 9.66
CA LEU A 109 11.93 -1.76 9.75
C LEU A 109 11.07 -2.90 10.31
N THR A 110 10.37 -3.62 9.44
CA THR A 110 9.47 -4.71 9.84
C THR A 110 10.20 -5.98 10.25
N ASN A 111 11.43 -6.19 9.76
CA ASN A 111 12.24 -7.32 10.14
C ASN A 111 13.02 -7.01 11.41
N PRO A 112 12.70 -7.66 12.54
CA PRO A 112 13.41 -7.37 13.78
C PRO A 112 14.90 -7.70 13.60
N ARG A 113 15.25 -8.79 12.89
CA ARG A 113 16.63 -9.29 12.81
C ARG A 113 17.57 -8.42 11.97
N VAL A 114 17.09 -7.31 11.40
CA VAL A 114 17.84 -6.45 10.47
C VAL A 114 19.24 -6.09 10.97
N LEU A 115 19.39 -5.61 12.21
CA LEU A 115 20.70 -5.22 12.73
C LEU A 115 21.69 -6.39 12.78
N ASN A 116 21.24 -7.54 13.31
CA ASN A 116 22.07 -8.75 13.41
C ASN A 116 22.43 -9.32 12.04
N LEU A 117 21.48 -9.29 11.09
CA LEU A 117 21.71 -9.74 9.73
C LEU A 117 22.74 -8.86 9.02
N LEU A 118 22.65 -7.53 9.14
CA LEU A 118 23.61 -6.62 8.54
C LEU A 118 25.02 -6.76 9.17
N MET A 119 25.11 -6.93 10.48
CA MET A 119 26.41 -7.20 11.14
C MET A 119 27.02 -8.52 10.66
N ALA A 120 26.19 -9.56 10.43
CA ALA A 120 26.65 -10.87 9.98
C ALA A 120 27.22 -10.86 8.55
N GLU A 121 26.83 -9.91 7.70
CA GLU A 121 27.40 -9.76 6.35
C GLU A 121 28.88 -9.35 6.39
N ASN A 122 29.36 -8.80 7.52
CA ASN A 122 30.76 -8.41 7.72
C ASN A 122 31.27 -7.46 6.60
N LEU A 123 30.55 -6.36 6.41
CA LEU A 123 30.82 -5.33 5.40
C LEU A 123 31.03 -3.96 6.07
N THR A 124 31.86 -3.10 5.47
CA THR A 124 32.17 -1.79 6.06
C THR A 124 30.97 -0.85 6.04
N VAL A 125 30.23 -0.79 4.92
CA VAL A 125 28.98 -0.03 4.79
C VAL A 125 27.96 -0.91 4.09
N VAL A 126 26.85 -1.19 4.77
CA VAL A 126 25.82 -2.09 4.28
C VAL A 126 24.42 -1.58 4.61
N ALA A 127 23.53 -1.59 3.63
CA ALA A 127 22.13 -1.21 3.78
C ALA A 127 21.21 -2.42 3.63
N PRO A 128 20.15 -2.51 4.44
CA PRO A 128 19.02 -3.38 4.13
C PRO A 128 18.25 -2.76 2.96
N MET A 129 17.89 -3.55 1.95
CA MET A 129 17.03 -3.07 0.88
C MET A 129 15.61 -2.84 1.43
N LEU A 130 15.16 -1.59 1.35
CA LEU A 130 13.82 -1.19 1.78
C LEU A 130 12.86 -1.10 0.58
N GLU A 131 11.64 -1.58 0.78
CA GLU A 131 10.56 -1.62 -0.21
C GLU A 131 9.76 -0.31 -0.23
N SER A 132 9.41 0.19 -1.42
CA SER A 132 8.37 1.21 -1.57
C SER A 132 7.29 0.75 -2.57
N ARG A 133 6.21 1.52 -2.69
CA ARG A 133 5.14 1.22 -3.66
C ARG A 133 5.57 1.29 -5.14
N SER A 134 6.73 1.89 -5.42
CA SER A 134 7.28 1.99 -6.77
C SER A 134 8.64 1.28 -6.84
N LEU A 135 9.32 1.41 -7.98
CA LEU A 135 10.69 0.91 -8.10
C LEU A 135 11.69 1.73 -7.25
N TYR A 136 11.27 2.82 -6.60
CA TYR A 136 12.10 3.55 -5.66
C TYR A 136 12.53 2.67 -4.47
N SER A 137 13.75 2.86 -4.01
CA SER A 137 14.35 2.15 -2.87
C SER A 137 15.58 2.92 -2.38
N ASN A 138 16.18 2.47 -1.29
CA ASN A 138 17.24 3.17 -0.58
C ASN A 138 18.68 2.94 -1.13
N PHE A 139 18.80 2.70 -2.43
CA PHE A 139 20.09 2.44 -3.11
C PHE A 139 20.04 2.80 -4.58
N TRP A 140 21.20 3.04 -5.19
CA TRP A 140 21.37 3.20 -6.63
C TRP A 140 22.37 2.18 -7.18
N CYS A 141 22.06 1.51 -8.29
CA CYS A 141 23.00 0.58 -8.94
C CYS A 141 24.02 1.25 -9.87
N GLY A 142 23.86 2.54 -10.16
CA GLY A 142 24.72 3.26 -11.07
C GLY A 142 24.68 4.76 -10.80
N ILE A 143 25.79 5.42 -11.11
CA ILE A 143 25.89 6.88 -11.08
C ILE A 143 26.51 7.41 -12.38
N THR A 144 26.16 8.63 -12.77
CA THR A 144 26.80 9.38 -13.85
C THR A 144 28.16 9.93 -13.37
N PRO A 145 29.03 10.43 -14.27
CA PRO A 145 30.27 11.12 -13.87
C PRO A 145 30.02 12.33 -12.96
N GLN A 146 28.86 12.96 -13.08
CA GLN A 146 28.40 14.08 -12.27
C GLN A 146 27.76 13.63 -10.93
N GLY A 147 27.73 12.33 -10.65
CA GLY A 147 27.24 11.75 -9.41
C GLY A 147 25.76 11.39 -9.39
N TYR A 148 24.97 11.78 -10.39
CA TYR A 148 23.52 11.55 -10.45
C TYR A 148 23.15 10.09 -10.68
N TYR A 149 21.92 9.73 -10.34
CA TYR A 149 21.39 8.39 -10.56
C TYR A 149 21.55 7.93 -12.01
N LYS A 150 21.91 6.67 -12.18
CA LYS A 150 21.91 5.99 -13.47
C LYS A 150 21.27 4.61 -13.32
N ARG A 151 20.13 4.41 -13.99
CA ARG A 151 19.49 3.10 -14.11
C ARG A 151 20.44 2.09 -14.75
N THR A 152 20.59 0.93 -14.13
CA THR A 152 21.34 -0.20 -14.69
C THR A 152 20.43 -1.42 -14.86
N PRO A 153 20.80 -2.40 -15.72
CA PRO A 153 20.06 -3.64 -15.87
C PRO A 153 19.95 -4.47 -14.57
N ASP A 154 20.88 -4.29 -13.63
CA ASP A 154 20.90 -5.02 -12.36
C ASP A 154 19.89 -4.48 -11.34
N TYR A 155 19.45 -3.23 -11.47
CA TYR A 155 18.59 -2.58 -10.47
C TYR A 155 17.28 -3.33 -10.26
N GLN A 156 16.52 -3.59 -11.33
CA GLN A 156 15.19 -4.17 -11.22
C GLN A 156 15.22 -5.62 -10.68
N PRO A 157 16.12 -6.51 -11.14
CA PRO A 157 16.27 -7.84 -10.55
C PRO A 157 16.60 -7.84 -9.05
N ILE A 158 17.41 -6.89 -8.58
CA ILE A 158 17.72 -6.73 -7.15
C ILE A 158 16.47 -6.21 -6.41
N ARG A 159 15.86 -5.13 -6.90
CA ARG A 159 14.69 -4.48 -6.29
C ARG A 159 13.47 -5.39 -6.18
N GLU A 160 13.27 -6.31 -7.12
CA GLU A 160 12.13 -7.23 -7.17
C GLU A 160 12.45 -8.62 -6.61
N TRP A 161 13.55 -8.77 -5.84
CA TRP A 161 14.00 -10.05 -5.26
C TRP A 161 14.20 -11.19 -6.27
N LYS A 162 14.32 -10.89 -7.56
CA LYS A 162 14.65 -11.87 -8.61
C LYS A 162 16.12 -12.32 -8.53
N ARG A 163 16.98 -11.50 -7.92
CA ARG A 163 18.36 -11.83 -7.58
C ARG A 163 18.61 -11.49 -6.11
N LEU A 164 18.79 -12.53 -5.29
CA LEU A 164 19.03 -12.41 -3.85
C LEU A 164 20.52 -12.34 -3.52
N GLY A 165 20.90 -11.46 -2.59
CA GLY A 165 22.28 -11.34 -2.14
C GLY A 165 22.59 -9.99 -1.49
N CYS A 166 23.89 -9.71 -1.37
CA CYS A 166 24.42 -8.40 -1.04
C CYS A 166 25.26 -7.90 -2.20
N PHE A 167 24.90 -6.75 -2.76
CA PHE A 167 25.42 -6.27 -4.02
C PHE A 167 26.23 -4.99 -3.81
N PRO A 168 27.43 -4.88 -4.41
CA PRO A 168 28.17 -3.63 -4.39
C PRO A 168 27.39 -2.59 -5.19
N VAL A 169 27.15 -1.45 -4.56
CA VAL A 169 26.41 -0.34 -5.17
C VAL A 169 27.15 0.99 -4.93
N PRO A 170 27.11 1.94 -5.87
CA PRO A 170 27.75 3.23 -5.72
C PRO A 170 27.07 4.13 -4.67
N MET A 171 25.87 3.80 -4.19
CA MET A 171 25.16 4.58 -3.18
C MET A 171 24.14 3.73 -2.42
N VAL A 172 24.12 3.93 -1.10
CA VAL A 172 22.99 3.59 -0.22
C VAL A 172 22.60 4.83 0.58
N HIS A 173 21.34 4.91 1.00
CA HIS A 173 20.87 6.02 1.83
C HIS A 173 19.79 5.58 2.83
N SER A 174 19.28 6.55 3.60
CA SER A 174 18.18 6.43 4.56
C SER A 174 18.37 5.47 5.73
N THR A 175 18.53 4.17 5.48
CA THR A 175 18.93 3.20 6.51
C THR A 175 20.16 2.43 6.07
N PHE A 176 21.24 2.48 6.84
CA PHE A 176 22.46 1.71 6.60
C PHE A 176 23.35 1.63 7.85
N LEU A 177 24.11 0.53 7.93
CA LEU A 177 25.06 0.22 8.98
C LEU A 177 26.48 0.54 8.52
N VAL A 178 27.28 1.11 9.41
CA VAL A 178 28.73 1.30 9.24
C VAL A 178 29.47 0.53 10.33
N ASP A 179 30.43 -0.30 9.94
CA ASP A 179 31.37 -0.99 10.84
C ASP A 179 32.56 -0.06 11.15
N LEU A 180 32.57 0.49 12.37
CA LEU A 180 33.55 1.47 12.84
C LEU A 180 34.87 0.83 13.29
N ARG A 181 34.92 -0.50 13.44
CA ARG A 181 36.14 -1.22 13.80
C ARG A 181 37.13 -1.29 12.64
N ARG A 182 36.65 -1.10 11.41
CA ARG A 182 37.47 -1.16 10.20
C ARG A 182 38.23 0.13 10.02
N GLU A 183 39.52 0.02 9.71
CA GLU A 183 40.39 1.17 9.49
C GLU A 183 39.89 2.08 8.36
N SER A 184 39.41 1.48 7.25
CA SER A 184 38.83 2.21 6.11
C SER A 184 37.61 3.06 6.47
N SER A 185 36.93 2.77 7.59
CA SER A 185 35.78 3.56 8.03
C SER A 185 36.18 4.92 8.61
N ARG A 186 37.45 5.12 8.99
CA ARG A 186 37.95 6.33 9.67
C ARG A 186 37.82 7.59 8.80
N ASP A 187 38.02 7.42 7.49
CA ASP A 187 38.00 8.51 6.50
C ASP A 187 36.59 8.80 5.97
N LEU A 188 35.58 8.04 6.41
CA LEU A 188 34.18 8.34 6.11
C LEU A 188 33.75 9.63 6.84
N ALA A 189 33.13 10.53 6.09
CA ALA A 189 32.61 11.80 6.58
C ALA A 189 31.34 12.23 5.83
N PHE A 190 30.43 12.89 6.54
CA PHE A 190 29.31 13.63 5.98
C PHE A 190 29.62 15.13 5.88
N TYR A 191 30.49 15.65 6.76
CA TYR A 191 30.80 17.08 6.82
C TYR A 191 32.19 17.36 7.45
N PRO A 192 32.94 18.37 6.98
CA PRO A 192 32.72 19.10 5.72
C PRO A 192 32.81 18.16 4.52
N PRO A 193 32.21 18.50 3.36
CA PRO A 193 32.43 17.72 2.14
C PRO A 193 33.92 17.62 1.81
N HIS A 194 34.29 16.53 1.13
CA HIS A 194 35.66 16.34 0.68
C HIS A 194 36.14 17.54 -0.16
N PRO A 195 37.41 17.99 -0.06
CA PRO A 195 37.91 19.15 -0.81
C PRO A 195 37.70 19.06 -2.33
N ASP A 196 37.80 17.85 -2.89
CA ASP A 196 37.59 17.59 -4.31
C ASP A 196 36.12 17.35 -4.70
N TYR A 197 35.17 17.55 -3.79
CA TYR A 197 33.75 17.35 -4.08
C TYR A 197 33.22 18.44 -5.01
N SER A 198 32.74 18.03 -6.19
CA SER A 198 32.26 18.95 -7.23
C SER A 198 30.85 18.62 -7.75
N TRP A 199 30.14 17.70 -7.10
CA TRP A 199 28.77 17.30 -7.48
C TRP A 199 27.73 18.22 -6.84
N ALA A 200 26.45 17.95 -7.10
CA ALA A 200 25.35 18.66 -6.45
C ALA A 200 25.43 18.55 -4.92
N PHE A 201 25.11 19.63 -4.22
CA PHE A 201 25.20 19.67 -2.76
C PHE A 201 23.99 18.97 -2.12
N ASP A 202 24.11 17.66 -1.97
CA ASP A 202 23.10 16.74 -1.42
C ASP A 202 23.79 15.75 -0.46
N ASP A 203 23.13 15.42 0.65
CA ASP A 203 23.72 14.65 1.75
C ASP A 203 24.08 13.21 1.36
N ILE A 204 23.28 12.57 0.50
CA ILE A 204 23.51 11.18 0.07
C ILE A 204 24.63 11.12 -0.98
N MET A 205 24.73 12.13 -1.84
CA MET A 205 25.81 12.24 -2.83
C MET A 205 27.16 12.58 -2.17
N VAL A 206 27.18 13.49 -1.20
CA VAL A 206 28.40 13.85 -0.45
C VAL A 206 28.96 12.63 0.29
N PHE A 207 28.11 11.87 0.99
CA PHE A 207 28.55 10.68 1.70
C PHE A 207 29.04 9.58 0.74
N ALA A 208 28.33 9.34 -0.37
CA ALA A 208 28.76 8.38 -1.38
C ALA A 208 30.13 8.74 -1.99
N PHE A 209 30.38 10.03 -2.24
CA PHE A 209 31.68 10.51 -2.69
C PHE A 209 32.76 10.32 -1.62
N SER A 210 32.47 10.63 -0.35
CA SER A 210 33.40 10.38 0.77
C SER A 210 33.77 8.90 0.87
N ALA A 211 32.80 8.00 0.79
CA ALA A 211 33.05 6.55 0.80
C ALA A 211 33.95 6.12 -0.37
N ARG A 212 33.70 6.66 -1.57
CA ARG A 212 34.54 6.40 -2.74
C ARG A 212 35.98 6.88 -2.55
N GLN A 213 36.19 8.09 -2.03
CA GLN A 213 37.54 8.63 -1.78
C GLN A 213 38.28 7.84 -0.69
N ALA A 214 37.56 7.35 0.31
CA ALA A 214 38.08 6.46 1.35
C ALA A 214 38.35 5.02 0.86
N GLY A 215 38.08 4.70 -0.41
CA GLY A 215 38.20 3.35 -0.96
C GLY A 215 37.19 2.35 -0.36
N VAL A 216 36.08 2.83 0.20
CA VAL A 216 35.04 2.03 0.85
C VAL A 216 33.90 1.73 -0.12
N GLN A 217 33.72 0.45 -0.43
CA GLN A 217 32.57 -0.04 -1.20
C GLN A 217 31.32 -0.12 -0.32
N MET A 218 30.22 0.47 -0.78
CA MET A 218 28.90 0.32 -0.16
C MET A 218 28.16 -0.88 -0.75
N TYR A 219 27.29 -1.48 0.07
CA TYR A 219 26.51 -2.65 -0.32
C TYR A 219 25.04 -2.50 0.05
N VAL A 220 24.16 -3.06 -0.79
CA VAL A 220 22.74 -3.25 -0.47
C VAL A 220 22.44 -4.74 -0.37
N CYS A 221 21.72 -5.16 0.66
CA CYS A 221 21.35 -6.56 0.89
C CYS A 221 19.84 -6.75 0.78
N ASN A 222 19.40 -7.77 0.04
CA ASN A 222 17.98 -8.11 -0.14
C ASN A 222 17.68 -9.59 0.16
N ARG A 223 18.50 -10.25 0.99
CA ARG A 223 18.31 -11.67 1.35
C ARG A 223 17.02 -11.95 2.11
N GLU A 224 16.54 -10.97 2.87
CA GLU A 224 15.25 -11.00 3.56
C GLU A 224 14.47 -9.73 3.17
N HIS A 225 13.16 -9.70 3.47
CA HIS A 225 12.40 -8.45 3.45
C HIS A 225 12.69 -7.72 4.76
N TYR A 226 13.36 -6.56 4.68
CA TYR A 226 13.84 -5.86 5.87
C TYR A 226 12.90 -4.76 6.37
N GLY A 227 12.09 -4.20 5.47
CA GLY A 227 11.22 -3.08 5.80
C GLY A 227 10.80 -2.27 4.59
N PHE A 228 10.13 -1.16 4.87
CA PHE A 228 9.51 -0.28 3.89
C PHE A 228 10.05 1.15 4.03
N LEU A 229 9.88 1.94 2.97
CA LEU A 229 10.12 3.38 2.97
C LEU A 229 9.09 4.11 2.10
N PRO A 230 8.66 5.33 2.48
CA PRO A 230 7.79 6.13 1.64
C PRO A 230 8.54 6.62 0.40
N VAL A 231 7.78 6.90 -0.66
CA VAL A 231 8.34 7.56 -1.84
C VAL A 231 8.51 9.06 -1.54
N PRO A 232 9.68 9.66 -1.84
CA PRO A 232 9.94 11.07 -1.60
C PRO A 232 8.89 11.97 -2.25
N LEU A 233 8.42 12.94 -1.48
CA LEU A 233 7.47 13.93 -1.95
C LEU A 233 8.14 15.02 -2.79
N LYS A 234 7.35 15.66 -3.64
CA LYS A 234 7.73 16.88 -4.37
C LYS A 234 7.80 18.05 -3.39
N ALA A 235 8.63 19.04 -3.73
CA ALA A 235 8.89 20.16 -2.84
C ALA A 235 7.66 21.04 -2.53
N GLN A 236 6.64 21.03 -3.40
CA GLN A 236 5.35 21.74 -3.20
C GLN A 236 4.39 21.04 -2.23
N GLN A 237 4.67 19.80 -1.86
CA GLN A 237 3.76 19.00 -1.03
C GLN A 237 3.87 19.38 0.45
N SER A 238 2.79 19.14 1.18
CA SER A 238 2.66 19.54 2.58
C SER A 238 3.07 18.43 3.55
N VAL A 239 2.93 18.68 4.86
CA VAL A 239 3.12 17.67 5.91
C VAL A 239 1.96 16.69 5.95
N GLU A 240 0.75 17.14 5.59
CA GLU A 240 -0.43 16.28 5.43
C GLU A 240 -0.23 15.28 4.29
N ASP A 241 0.33 15.71 3.15
CA ASP A 241 0.68 14.80 2.04
C ASP A 241 1.68 13.71 2.48
N GLU A 242 2.60 14.04 3.41
CA GLU A 242 3.54 13.07 3.98
C GLU A 242 2.86 12.13 4.96
N SER A 243 1.95 12.64 5.79
CA SER A 243 1.15 11.79 6.68
C SER A 243 0.35 10.77 5.85
N GLU A 244 -0.31 11.21 4.77
CA GLU A 244 -1.04 10.32 3.86
C GLU A 244 -0.10 9.31 3.16
N SER A 245 1.10 9.73 2.75
CA SER A 245 2.12 8.85 2.14
C SER A 245 2.67 7.80 3.13
N PHE A 246 2.88 8.21 4.38
CA PHE A 246 3.34 7.33 5.44
C PHE A 246 2.24 6.34 5.86
N ILE A 247 1.00 6.79 6.03
CA ILE A 247 -0.16 5.91 6.27
C ILE A 247 -0.29 4.86 5.17
N HIS A 248 -0.12 5.25 3.91
CA HIS A 248 -0.11 4.30 2.80
C HIS A 248 1.01 3.24 2.96
N THR A 249 2.21 3.66 3.37
CA THR A 249 3.33 2.73 3.63
C THR A 249 2.98 1.74 4.74
N ILE A 250 2.31 2.19 5.81
CA ILE A 250 1.80 1.30 6.88
C ILE A 250 0.76 0.33 6.32
N THR A 251 -0.22 0.78 5.54
CA THR A 251 -1.27 -0.09 5.01
C THR A 251 -0.74 -1.13 4.02
N GLU A 252 0.32 -0.81 3.27
CA GLU A 252 1.03 -1.79 2.43
C GLU A 252 1.80 -2.80 3.28
N ALA A 253 2.53 -2.33 4.30
CA ALA A 253 3.29 -3.22 5.16
C ALA A 253 2.39 -4.17 5.98
N LEU A 254 1.16 -3.74 6.32
CA LEU A 254 0.14 -4.56 6.97
C LEU A 254 -0.32 -5.76 6.13
N ILE A 255 -0.04 -5.80 4.82
CA ILE A 255 -0.41 -6.93 3.96
C ILE A 255 0.33 -8.20 4.40
N ASP A 256 1.62 -8.08 4.67
CA ASP A 256 2.51 -9.21 4.96
C ASP A 256 3.00 -9.25 6.42
N HIS A 257 2.85 -8.14 7.15
CA HIS A 257 3.36 -8.00 8.51
C HIS A 257 2.31 -7.47 9.46
N ASP A 258 2.23 -8.06 10.65
CA ASP A 258 1.40 -7.48 11.71
C ASP A 258 2.15 -6.32 12.37
N ILE A 259 1.65 -5.11 12.20
CA ILE A 259 2.31 -3.87 12.62
C ILE A 259 1.46 -3.16 13.65
N ASP A 260 2.06 -2.93 14.83
CA ASP A 260 1.45 -2.16 15.90
C ASP A 260 2.21 -0.86 16.17
N PRO A 261 1.50 0.20 16.56
CA PRO A 261 2.13 1.38 17.13
C PRO A 261 2.99 1.05 18.35
N SER A 262 3.88 1.98 18.66
CA SER A 262 4.79 1.95 19.79
C SER A 262 4.04 1.99 21.10
N GLU A 263 4.26 1.01 21.97
CA GLU A 263 3.72 0.99 23.34
C GLU A 263 4.19 2.18 24.19
N TYR A 264 5.32 2.80 23.81
CA TYR A 264 5.86 3.99 24.46
C TYR A 264 5.18 5.30 24.06
N LEU A 265 4.25 5.27 23.09
CA LEU A 265 3.51 6.46 22.68
C LEU A 265 2.03 6.22 22.83
N TYR A 266 1.35 7.16 23.49
CA TYR A 266 -0.09 7.19 23.43
C TYR A 266 -0.52 7.62 22.03
N SER A 267 -1.23 6.73 21.34
CA SER A 267 -1.82 7.01 20.04
C SER A 267 -3.32 7.15 20.27
N PRO A 268 -3.89 8.36 20.31
CA PRO A 268 -5.34 8.49 20.42
C PRO A 268 -5.98 7.77 19.23
N PRO A 269 -7.11 7.06 19.42
CA PRO A 269 -7.84 6.50 18.29
C PRO A 269 -8.14 7.62 17.29
N LEU A 270 -7.71 7.44 16.03
CA LEU A 270 -8.09 8.34 14.95
C LEU A 270 -9.61 8.45 14.91
N LEU A 271 -10.13 9.68 14.78
CA LEU A 271 -11.56 9.86 14.55
C LEU A 271 -11.91 9.15 13.24
N GLN A 272 -12.69 8.08 13.35
CA GLN A 272 -13.15 7.33 12.20
C GLN A 272 -14.48 7.89 11.74
N ASP A 273 -14.61 8.08 10.43
CA ASP A 273 -15.86 8.52 9.81
C ASP A 273 -16.21 7.63 8.62
N LYS A 274 -17.39 7.88 8.03
CA LYS A 274 -17.89 7.13 6.88
C LYS A 274 -17.74 7.92 5.56
N ILE A 275 -16.92 8.97 5.54
CA ILE A 275 -16.65 9.83 4.37
C ILE A 275 -17.86 10.27 3.54
N GLY A 276 -18.98 10.53 4.19
CA GLY A 276 -20.22 10.96 3.54
C GLY A 276 -21.10 9.82 3.00
N PHE A 277 -20.72 8.56 3.20
CA PHE A 277 -21.64 7.42 3.07
C PHE A 277 -22.43 7.21 4.37
N ASP A 278 -23.63 6.64 4.25
CA ASP A 278 -24.43 6.27 5.43
C ASP A 278 -23.82 5.06 6.16
N GLU A 279 -23.16 4.19 5.39
CA GLU A 279 -22.44 3.02 5.89
C GLU A 279 -21.27 2.64 4.98
N ILE A 280 -20.18 2.20 5.59
CA ILE A 280 -19.12 1.47 4.89
C ILE A 280 -19.20 0.02 5.37
N PHE A 281 -19.49 -0.91 4.49
CA PHE A 281 -19.56 -2.33 4.79
C PHE A 281 -18.24 -3.01 4.44
N LEU A 282 -17.71 -3.80 5.38
CA LEU A 282 -16.56 -4.68 5.16
C LEU A 282 -17.03 -6.13 5.17
N ILE A 283 -17.01 -6.78 4.01
CA ILE A 283 -17.38 -8.19 3.83
C ILE A 283 -16.19 -9.05 4.24
N ASN A 284 -16.37 -9.91 5.24
CA ASN A 284 -15.33 -10.82 5.71
C ASN A 284 -15.92 -12.14 6.18
N LEU A 285 -15.27 -13.25 5.84
CA LEU A 285 -15.62 -14.55 6.40
C LEU A 285 -15.22 -14.59 7.88
N LYS A 286 -16.13 -15.01 8.78
CA LYS A 286 -15.85 -15.14 10.23
C LYS A 286 -14.55 -15.85 10.56
N ARG A 287 -14.20 -16.89 9.79
CA ARG A 287 -12.99 -17.70 9.99
C ARG A 287 -11.70 -17.01 9.52
N ARG A 288 -11.77 -15.96 8.69
CA ARG A 288 -10.60 -15.21 8.17
C ARG A 288 -10.23 -14.06 9.12
N LEU A 289 -9.83 -14.43 10.35
CA LEU A 289 -9.38 -13.46 11.37
C LEU A 289 -8.09 -12.74 10.97
N ASP A 290 -7.26 -13.37 10.14
CA ASP A 290 -6.08 -12.81 9.50
C ASP A 290 -6.45 -11.57 8.66
N ARG A 291 -7.38 -11.74 7.72
CA ARG A 291 -7.84 -10.67 6.82
C ARG A 291 -8.63 -9.60 7.56
N ARG A 292 -9.48 -10.02 8.51
CA ARG A 292 -10.27 -9.13 9.35
C ARG A 292 -9.40 -8.19 10.15
N THR A 293 -8.42 -8.74 10.89
CA THR A 293 -7.53 -7.94 11.75
C THR A 293 -6.76 -6.93 10.91
N ARG A 294 -6.18 -7.37 9.79
CA ARG A 294 -5.48 -6.50 8.84
C ARG A 294 -6.39 -5.37 8.34
N MET A 295 -7.57 -5.69 7.81
CA MET A 295 -8.47 -4.68 7.26
C MET A 295 -8.93 -3.68 8.31
N LEU A 296 -9.25 -4.13 9.53
CA LEU A 296 -9.64 -3.23 10.61
C LEU A 296 -8.49 -2.29 11.00
N LYS A 297 -7.24 -2.78 11.03
CA LYS A 297 -6.05 -1.93 11.24
C LYS A 297 -5.90 -0.91 10.10
N SER A 298 -5.99 -1.35 8.83
CA SER A 298 -5.91 -0.44 7.67
C SER A 298 -7.01 0.61 7.67
N MET A 299 -8.25 0.23 7.97
CA MET A 299 -9.39 1.16 8.06
C MET A 299 -9.18 2.18 9.19
N ALA A 300 -8.69 1.74 10.35
CA ALA A 300 -8.35 2.63 11.46
C ALA A 300 -7.23 3.61 11.08
N SER A 301 -6.16 3.15 10.41
CA SER A 301 -5.07 4.01 9.92
C SER A 301 -5.54 5.03 8.88
N LEU A 302 -6.53 4.68 8.06
CA LEU A 302 -7.17 5.59 7.10
C LEU A 302 -8.23 6.51 7.74
N GLY A 303 -8.56 6.34 9.01
CA GLY A 303 -9.63 7.07 9.68
C GLY A 303 -11.02 6.77 9.11
N LEU A 304 -11.27 5.51 8.76
CA LEU A 304 -12.53 5.01 8.20
C LEU A 304 -13.22 4.07 9.18
N TYR A 305 -14.50 4.35 9.44
CA TYR A 305 -15.36 3.47 10.24
C TYR A 305 -16.09 2.50 9.31
N ALA A 306 -15.87 1.21 9.50
CA ALA A 306 -16.55 0.16 8.75
C ALA A 306 -17.43 -0.71 9.66
N THR A 307 -18.65 -0.98 9.20
CA THR A 307 -19.52 -2.01 9.76
C THR A 307 -19.13 -3.35 9.14
N LEU A 308 -18.68 -4.28 9.98
CA LEU A 308 -18.35 -5.62 9.55
C LEU A 308 -19.61 -6.41 9.18
N ILE A 309 -19.55 -7.08 8.03
CA ILE A 309 -20.57 -8.03 7.60
C ILE A 309 -19.95 -9.42 7.57
N ASP A 310 -20.56 -10.32 8.34
CA ASP A 310 -20.22 -11.73 8.32
C ASP A 310 -20.62 -12.32 6.96
N ALA A 311 -19.62 -12.58 6.12
CA ALA A 311 -19.83 -13.20 4.82
C ALA A 311 -20.36 -14.63 4.97
N VAL A 312 -21.19 -15.04 4.01
CA VAL A 312 -21.68 -16.42 3.92
C VAL A 312 -20.54 -17.33 3.49
N ASP A 313 -20.13 -18.24 4.38
CA ASP A 313 -19.09 -19.21 4.08
C ASP A 313 -19.64 -20.31 3.18
N GLY A 314 -19.20 -20.33 1.92
CA GLY A 314 -19.58 -21.35 0.96
C GLY A 314 -19.24 -22.77 1.42
N LYS A 315 -18.19 -22.95 2.24
CA LYS A 315 -17.84 -24.27 2.80
C LYS A 315 -18.85 -24.78 3.83
N ALA A 316 -19.63 -23.88 4.42
CA ALA A 316 -20.68 -24.21 5.38
C ALA A 316 -22.05 -24.41 4.73
N LEU A 317 -22.19 -24.11 3.43
CA LEU A 317 -23.43 -24.31 2.68
C LEU A 317 -23.59 -25.79 2.30
N ASN A 318 -24.81 -26.31 2.41
CA ASN A 318 -25.21 -27.63 1.93
C ASN A 318 -26.37 -27.57 0.92
N THR A 319 -26.58 -28.65 0.18
CA THR A 319 -27.61 -28.73 -0.88
C THR A 319 -29.01 -28.40 -0.36
N SER A 320 -29.39 -28.85 0.83
CA SER A 320 -30.71 -28.57 1.41
C SER A 320 -30.91 -27.08 1.70
N GLN A 321 -29.87 -26.38 2.15
CA GLN A 321 -29.92 -24.93 2.35
C GLN A 321 -30.04 -24.17 1.02
N LEU A 322 -29.29 -24.59 -0.01
CA LEU A 322 -29.37 -23.98 -1.34
C LEU A 322 -30.78 -24.15 -1.95
N GLN A 323 -31.35 -25.34 -1.82
CA GLN A 323 -32.72 -25.63 -2.26
C GLN A 323 -33.76 -24.80 -1.48
N ALA A 324 -33.60 -24.66 -0.16
CA ALA A 324 -34.49 -23.84 0.66
C ALA A 324 -34.44 -22.35 0.29
N LEU A 325 -33.28 -21.87 -0.20
CA LEU A 325 -33.11 -20.51 -0.74
C LEU A 325 -33.65 -20.36 -2.17
N GLY A 326 -34.06 -21.45 -2.82
CA GLY A 326 -34.50 -21.45 -4.22
C GLY A 326 -33.35 -21.14 -5.19
N ILE A 327 -32.13 -21.54 -4.84
CA ILE A 327 -30.95 -21.32 -5.69
C ILE A 327 -30.98 -22.31 -6.86
N GLU A 328 -31.09 -21.78 -8.07
CA GLU A 328 -30.98 -22.51 -9.32
C GLU A 328 -29.93 -21.85 -10.20
N MET A 329 -29.12 -22.67 -10.85
CA MET A 329 -28.08 -22.20 -11.77
C MET A 329 -28.66 -21.62 -13.04
N MET A 330 -28.04 -20.55 -13.54
CA MET A 330 -28.33 -20.04 -14.88
C MET A 330 -28.16 -21.16 -15.93
N PRO A 331 -29.18 -21.45 -16.76
CA PRO A 331 -29.08 -22.48 -17.78
C PRO A 331 -27.89 -22.25 -18.73
N GLY A 332 -27.04 -23.28 -18.87
CA GLY A 332 -25.87 -23.23 -19.76
C GLY A 332 -24.70 -22.39 -19.24
N TYR A 333 -24.76 -21.88 -18.01
CA TYR A 333 -23.62 -21.20 -17.41
C TYR A 333 -22.46 -22.17 -17.17
N LYS A 334 -21.27 -21.74 -17.61
CA LYS A 334 -19.99 -22.36 -17.30
C LYS A 334 -18.97 -21.24 -17.11
N ASP A 335 -18.16 -21.31 -16.06
CA ASP A 335 -17.07 -20.37 -15.83
C ASP A 335 -16.19 -20.30 -17.09
N PRO A 336 -15.97 -19.11 -17.68
CA PRO A 336 -15.27 -18.97 -18.96
C PRO A 336 -13.83 -19.50 -18.98
N TYR A 337 -13.20 -19.69 -17.81
CA TYR A 337 -11.81 -20.10 -17.71
C TYR A 337 -11.61 -21.56 -17.35
N SER A 338 -12.52 -22.11 -16.55
CA SER A 338 -12.42 -23.46 -16.00
C SER A 338 -13.48 -24.40 -16.58
N GLY A 339 -14.53 -23.88 -17.21
CA GLY A 339 -15.61 -24.66 -17.81
C GLY A 339 -16.55 -25.32 -16.79
N ARG A 340 -16.39 -25.02 -15.49
CA ARG A 340 -17.21 -25.58 -14.40
C ARG A 340 -18.46 -24.74 -14.13
N VAL A 341 -19.40 -25.31 -13.39
CA VAL A 341 -20.53 -24.60 -12.78
C VAL A 341 -20.08 -23.80 -11.54
N LEU A 342 -20.99 -23.03 -10.93
CA LEU A 342 -20.68 -22.29 -9.71
C LEU A 342 -20.18 -23.23 -8.60
N THR A 343 -19.23 -22.70 -7.84
CA THR A 343 -18.83 -23.24 -6.54
C THR A 343 -19.72 -22.67 -5.45
N ARG A 344 -19.80 -23.37 -4.31
CA ARG A 344 -20.50 -22.84 -3.13
C ARG A 344 -19.84 -21.59 -2.58
N GLY A 345 -18.53 -21.45 -2.74
CA GLY A 345 -17.80 -20.23 -2.39
C GLY A 345 -18.26 -19.02 -3.20
N GLU A 346 -18.44 -19.16 -4.51
CA GLU A 346 -19.01 -18.09 -5.35
C GLU A 346 -20.47 -17.78 -5.00
N ILE A 347 -21.27 -18.80 -4.65
CA ILE A 347 -22.63 -18.61 -4.14
C ILE A 347 -22.60 -17.83 -2.82
N GLY A 348 -21.72 -18.21 -1.89
CA GLY A 348 -21.54 -17.51 -0.61
C GLY A 348 -21.12 -16.05 -0.79
N CYS A 349 -20.24 -15.78 -1.75
CA CYS A 349 -19.89 -14.41 -2.14
C CYS A 349 -21.14 -13.64 -2.57
N PHE A 350 -21.91 -14.16 -3.54
CA PHE A 350 -23.13 -13.51 -4.01
C PHE A 350 -24.13 -13.24 -2.87
N LEU A 351 -24.39 -14.24 -2.01
CA LEU A 351 -25.30 -14.11 -0.87
C LEU A 351 -24.85 -13.02 0.11
N SER A 352 -23.54 -12.86 0.30
CA SER A 352 -22.97 -11.80 1.13
C SER A 352 -23.28 -10.40 0.57
N HIS A 353 -23.06 -10.19 -0.73
CA HIS A 353 -23.42 -8.94 -1.42
C HIS A 353 -24.93 -8.69 -1.41
N HIS A 354 -25.74 -9.72 -1.71
CA HIS A 354 -27.19 -9.63 -1.68
C HIS A 354 -27.71 -9.24 -0.30
N SER A 355 -27.14 -9.78 0.79
CA SER A 355 -27.52 -9.42 2.16
C SER A 355 -27.32 -7.93 2.44
N ILE A 356 -26.28 -7.32 1.86
CA ILE A 356 -26.02 -5.88 2.01
C ILE A 356 -27.02 -5.08 1.18
N TRP A 357 -27.34 -5.49 -0.05
CA TRP A 357 -28.38 -4.85 -0.84
C TRP A 357 -29.73 -4.83 -0.10
N THR A 358 -30.08 -5.95 0.54
CA THR A 358 -31.27 -6.04 1.40
C THR A 358 -31.20 -5.05 2.56
N GLN A 359 -30.10 -5.01 3.30
CA GLN A 359 -29.90 -4.06 4.40
C GLN A 359 -29.98 -2.59 3.97
N VAL A 360 -29.48 -2.25 2.77
CA VAL A 360 -29.58 -0.88 2.23
C VAL A 360 -31.04 -0.45 2.11
N ILE A 361 -31.91 -1.33 1.64
CA ILE A 361 -33.35 -1.05 1.52
C ILE A 361 -34.03 -1.04 2.89
N GLU A 362 -33.83 -2.08 3.70
CA GLU A 362 -34.50 -2.24 5.00
C GLU A 362 -34.15 -1.10 5.98
N ARG A 363 -32.91 -0.64 5.95
CA ARG A 363 -32.43 0.46 6.83
C ARG A 363 -32.60 1.84 6.20
N GLY A 364 -33.11 1.93 4.97
CA GLY A 364 -33.31 3.21 4.28
C GLY A 364 -32.02 3.96 3.95
N LEU A 365 -30.88 3.27 3.81
CA LEU A 365 -29.58 3.88 3.49
C LEU A 365 -29.61 4.42 2.05
N GLN A 366 -29.13 5.64 1.84
CA GLN A 366 -29.15 6.33 0.54
C GLN A 366 -27.94 6.00 -0.31
N LYS A 367 -26.74 6.02 0.29
CA LYS A 367 -25.50 5.63 -0.37
C LYS A 367 -24.55 4.93 0.58
N VAL A 368 -24.01 3.79 0.16
CA VAL A 368 -23.10 2.96 0.95
C VAL A 368 -21.86 2.62 0.15
N LEU A 369 -20.76 2.33 0.85
CA LEU A 369 -19.53 1.78 0.25
C LEU A 369 -19.37 0.34 0.71
N LEU A 370 -19.14 -0.59 -0.23
CA LEU A 370 -18.84 -1.98 0.07
C LEU A 370 -17.36 -2.25 -0.22
N LEU A 371 -16.69 -2.97 0.67
CA LEU A 371 -15.30 -3.41 0.54
C LEU A 371 -15.19 -4.91 0.87
N GLU A 372 -14.43 -5.63 0.07
CA GLU A 372 -13.98 -7.00 0.38
C GLU A 372 -12.76 -6.99 1.32
N ASP A 373 -12.47 -8.14 1.94
CA ASP A 373 -11.46 -8.26 2.99
C ASP A 373 -10.02 -8.47 2.51
N ASP A 374 -9.79 -8.53 1.20
CA ASP A 374 -8.48 -8.79 0.58
C ASP A 374 -8.00 -7.68 -0.35
N VAL A 375 -8.45 -6.44 -0.06
CA VAL A 375 -8.02 -5.24 -0.77
C VAL A 375 -6.85 -4.52 -0.10
N ARG A 376 -6.10 -3.79 -0.91
CA ARG A 376 -5.14 -2.74 -0.53
C ARG A 376 -5.57 -1.39 -1.11
N PHE A 377 -5.13 -0.30 -0.50
CA PHE A 377 -5.61 1.06 -0.78
C PHE A 377 -4.53 1.89 -1.46
N GLU A 378 -4.92 2.70 -2.45
CA GLU A 378 -4.02 3.66 -3.08
C GLU A 378 -3.73 4.87 -2.17
N PRO A 379 -2.61 5.59 -2.40
CA PRO A 379 -2.32 6.82 -1.69
C PRO A 379 -3.48 7.82 -1.80
N ARG A 380 -3.80 8.45 -0.66
CA ARG A 380 -4.85 9.47 -0.55
C ARG A 380 -6.26 8.93 -0.89
N PHE A 381 -6.50 7.63 -0.68
CA PHE A 381 -7.78 6.95 -0.91
C PHE A 381 -8.98 7.79 -0.42
N LYS A 382 -8.95 8.19 0.87
CA LYS A 382 -10.03 8.92 1.54
C LYS A 382 -10.36 10.23 0.80
N ARG A 383 -9.37 11.09 0.61
CA ARG A 383 -9.50 12.40 -0.05
C ARG A 383 -9.92 12.26 -1.52
N ARG A 384 -9.38 11.28 -2.24
CA ARG A 384 -9.70 11.05 -3.66
C ARG A 384 -11.15 10.59 -3.83
N LEU A 385 -11.61 9.64 -3.01
CA LEU A 385 -12.99 9.17 -3.08
C LEU A 385 -13.98 10.28 -2.69
N GLN A 386 -13.69 11.05 -1.63
CA GLN A 386 -14.52 12.20 -1.24
C GLN A 386 -14.62 13.26 -2.34
N ALA A 387 -13.51 13.56 -3.02
CA ALA A 387 -13.52 14.52 -4.13
C ALA A 387 -14.40 14.03 -5.29
N ILE A 388 -14.26 12.76 -5.70
CA ILE A 388 -15.09 12.16 -6.75
C ILE A 388 -16.57 12.19 -6.35
N MET A 389 -16.91 11.75 -5.14
CA MET A 389 -18.31 11.75 -4.68
C MET A 389 -18.89 13.17 -4.55
N SER A 390 -18.07 14.16 -4.18
CA SER A 390 -18.50 15.56 -4.16
C SER A 390 -18.79 16.09 -5.57
N ASP A 391 -17.98 15.72 -6.56
CA ASP A 391 -18.20 16.11 -7.96
C ASP A 391 -19.42 15.40 -8.55
N VAL A 392 -19.66 14.12 -8.20
CA VAL A 392 -20.90 13.38 -8.50
C VAL A 392 -22.13 14.13 -7.97
N ASP A 393 -22.10 14.55 -6.70
CA ASP A 393 -23.21 15.28 -6.07
C ASP A 393 -23.43 16.66 -6.76
N LYS A 394 -22.35 17.40 -7.08
CA LYS A 394 -22.43 18.71 -7.78
C LYS A 394 -22.95 18.59 -9.21
N ALA A 395 -22.53 17.55 -9.93
CA ALA A 395 -22.98 17.29 -11.30
C ALA A 395 -24.41 16.73 -11.33
N GLN A 396 -24.99 16.41 -10.16
CA GLN A 396 -26.28 15.73 -10.04
C GLN A 396 -26.35 14.47 -10.91
N LEU A 397 -25.24 13.73 -10.96
CA LEU A 397 -25.14 12.53 -11.77
C LEU A 397 -26.11 11.48 -11.23
N ASP A 398 -26.94 10.93 -12.10
CA ASP A 398 -27.82 9.82 -11.77
C ASP A 398 -27.03 8.50 -11.88
N TRP A 399 -26.72 7.89 -10.73
CA TRP A 399 -25.88 6.69 -10.61
C TRP A 399 -26.49 5.64 -9.68
N ASP A 400 -26.24 4.38 -10.01
CA ASP A 400 -26.64 3.24 -9.19
C ASP A 400 -25.45 2.56 -8.51
N LEU A 401 -24.36 2.39 -9.26
CA LEU A 401 -23.15 1.71 -8.82
C LEU A 401 -21.90 2.44 -9.30
N ILE A 402 -20.91 2.64 -8.43
CA ILE A 402 -19.59 3.17 -8.79
C ILE A 402 -18.51 2.20 -8.30
N TYR A 403 -17.81 1.52 -9.21
CA TYR A 403 -16.66 0.70 -8.85
C TYR A 403 -15.52 1.56 -8.31
N VAL A 404 -14.98 1.14 -7.16
CA VAL A 404 -13.79 1.74 -6.53
C VAL A 404 -12.57 0.85 -6.74
N GLY A 405 -12.79 -0.48 -6.83
CA GLY A 405 -11.85 -1.48 -7.29
C GLY A 405 -12.55 -2.58 -8.07
N ARG A 406 -11.97 -2.96 -9.20
CA ARG A 406 -12.46 -4.01 -10.10
C ARG A 406 -11.34 -4.49 -11.01
N LYS A 407 -11.59 -5.56 -11.75
CA LYS A 407 -10.81 -5.96 -12.92
C LYS A 407 -11.57 -5.63 -14.20
N ARG A 408 -11.09 -4.62 -14.91
CA ARG A 408 -11.59 -4.30 -16.24
C ARG A 408 -11.22 -5.40 -17.24
N MET A 409 -12.22 -6.00 -17.88
CA MET A 409 -12.04 -7.11 -18.82
C MET A 409 -11.92 -6.63 -20.27
N GLN A 410 -12.58 -5.51 -20.61
CA GLN A 410 -12.42 -4.85 -21.89
C GLN A 410 -11.28 -3.82 -21.83
N VAL A 411 -10.10 -4.15 -22.40
CA VAL A 411 -8.92 -3.26 -22.40
C VAL A 411 -8.55 -2.70 -23.78
N GLN A 412 -9.26 -3.08 -24.85
CA GLN A 412 -8.90 -2.67 -26.20
C GLN A 412 -9.25 -1.21 -26.53
N LYS A 413 -10.29 -0.68 -25.89
CA LYS A 413 -10.79 0.68 -26.11
C LYS A 413 -10.92 1.38 -24.77
N PRO A 414 -10.53 2.66 -24.65
CA PRO A 414 -10.72 3.41 -23.41
C PRO A 414 -12.21 3.52 -23.05
N GLU A 415 -12.50 3.54 -21.75
CA GLU A 415 -13.84 3.84 -21.25
C GLU A 415 -14.11 5.33 -21.34
N GLN A 416 -15.38 5.68 -21.46
CA GLN A 416 -15.80 7.06 -21.67
C GLN A 416 -15.81 7.82 -20.35
N SER A 417 -15.10 8.95 -20.28
CA SER A 417 -15.13 9.87 -19.14
C SER A 417 -16.52 10.49 -18.96
N VAL A 418 -16.93 10.64 -17.70
CA VAL A 418 -18.20 11.27 -17.35
C VAL A 418 -18.03 12.79 -17.35
N ASN A 419 -18.85 13.49 -18.14
CA ASN A 419 -18.80 14.95 -18.20
C ASN A 419 -19.16 15.57 -16.83
N GLY A 420 -18.35 16.52 -16.38
CA GLY A 420 -18.59 17.25 -15.12
C GLY A 420 -18.13 16.53 -13.85
N VAL A 421 -17.61 15.30 -13.95
CA VAL A 421 -17.05 14.56 -12.82
C VAL A 421 -15.64 14.10 -13.15
N ASN A 422 -14.65 14.63 -12.42
CA ASN A 422 -13.26 14.23 -12.62
C ASN A 422 -13.04 12.79 -12.13
N ASN A 423 -12.14 12.06 -12.81
CA ASN A 423 -11.73 10.71 -12.41
C ASN A 423 -12.88 9.68 -12.34
N LEU A 424 -13.90 9.84 -13.18
CA LEU A 424 -15.02 8.92 -13.30
C LEU A 424 -15.26 8.55 -14.78
N VAL A 425 -15.48 7.27 -15.04
CA VAL A 425 -15.80 6.73 -16.37
C VAL A 425 -17.05 5.86 -16.31
N GLU A 426 -17.73 5.71 -17.45
CA GLU A 426 -18.78 4.69 -17.62
C GLU A 426 -18.15 3.29 -17.53
N ALA A 427 -18.70 2.42 -16.68
CA ALA A 427 -18.15 1.09 -16.50
C ALA A 427 -18.47 0.19 -17.69
N ASP A 428 -17.46 -0.53 -18.18
CA ASP A 428 -17.61 -1.62 -19.15
C ASP A 428 -17.55 -3.00 -18.44
N TYR A 429 -17.52 -4.09 -19.22
CA TYR A 429 -17.43 -5.46 -18.69
C TYR A 429 -16.28 -5.61 -17.69
N SER A 430 -16.62 -6.07 -16.49
CA SER A 430 -15.76 -6.04 -15.32
C SER A 430 -15.91 -7.33 -14.52
N TYR A 431 -14.80 -7.81 -13.99
CA TYR A 431 -14.76 -8.82 -12.92
C TYR A 431 -14.36 -8.20 -11.59
N TRP A 432 -14.50 -9.00 -10.53
CA TRP A 432 -14.16 -8.67 -9.15
C TRP A 432 -15.02 -7.55 -8.56
N THR A 433 -15.43 -7.78 -7.32
CA THR A 433 -16.24 -6.84 -6.52
C THR A 433 -15.46 -6.27 -5.34
N LEU A 434 -14.13 -6.14 -5.50
CA LEU A 434 -13.17 -5.65 -4.49
C LEU A 434 -13.73 -4.49 -3.66
N GLY A 435 -14.37 -3.54 -4.34
CA GLY A 435 -15.25 -2.59 -3.68
C GLY A 435 -15.96 -1.65 -4.63
N TYR A 436 -17.15 -1.23 -4.23
CA TYR A 436 -18.00 -0.31 -5.00
C TYR A 436 -18.93 0.49 -4.08
N ALA A 437 -19.23 1.71 -4.49
CA ALA A 437 -20.34 2.48 -3.92
C ALA A 437 -21.66 2.02 -4.55
N LEU A 438 -22.72 1.98 -3.75
CA LEU A 438 -24.06 1.57 -4.16
C LEU A 438 -25.09 2.56 -3.65
N SER A 439 -25.96 3.04 -4.55
CA SER A 439 -27.11 3.85 -4.19
C SER A 439 -28.28 2.97 -3.76
N GLN A 440 -29.23 3.55 -3.00
CA GLN A 440 -30.46 2.85 -2.64
C GLN A 440 -31.24 2.38 -3.88
N GLN A 441 -31.26 3.19 -4.93
CA GLN A 441 -31.92 2.84 -6.19
C GLN A 441 -31.22 1.64 -6.84
N GLY A 442 -29.89 1.63 -6.86
CA GLY A 442 -29.10 0.51 -7.35
C GLY A 442 -29.41 -0.78 -6.60
N ALA A 443 -29.43 -0.75 -5.26
CA ALA A 443 -29.80 -1.90 -4.44
C ALA A 443 -31.20 -2.43 -4.79
N ARG A 444 -32.18 -1.54 -4.98
CA ARG A 444 -33.56 -1.90 -5.37
C ARG A 444 -33.60 -2.61 -6.72
N LYS A 445 -32.88 -2.09 -7.72
CA LYS A 445 -32.79 -2.68 -9.06
C LYS A 445 -32.17 -4.08 -9.02
N LEU A 446 -31.07 -4.25 -8.27
CA LEU A 446 -30.38 -5.53 -8.13
C LEU A 446 -31.26 -6.60 -7.45
N LEU A 447 -31.99 -6.22 -6.40
CA LEU A 447 -32.92 -7.13 -5.71
C LEU A 447 -34.14 -7.49 -6.58
N ALA A 448 -34.68 -6.52 -7.33
CA ALA A 448 -35.84 -6.73 -8.19
C ALA A 448 -35.57 -7.74 -9.32
N ALA A 449 -34.30 -7.95 -9.70
CA ALA A 449 -33.91 -8.94 -10.70
C ALA A 449 -34.17 -10.40 -10.30
N GLN A 450 -34.35 -10.66 -8.99
CA GLN A 450 -34.58 -11.99 -8.40
C GLN A 450 -33.52 -13.01 -8.89
N PRO A 451 -32.24 -12.83 -8.52
CA PRO A 451 -31.14 -13.58 -9.10
C PRO A 451 -31.05 -15.05 -8.66
N PHE A 452 -31.71 -15.45 -7.57
CA PHE A 452 -31.51 -16.79 -6.99
C PHE A 452 -31.98 -17.92 -7.90
N SER A 453 -33.07 -17.75 -8.67
CA SER A 453 -33.57 -18.78 -9.59
C SER A 453 -32.80 -18.88 -10.92
N ARG A 454 -31.73 -18.09 -11.08
CA ARG A 454 -30.92 -18.00 -12.31
C ARG A 454 -29.54 -17.44 -11.98
N MET A 455 -28.88 -18.11 -11.06
CA MET A 455 -27.70 -17.58 -10.39
C MET A 455 -26.48 -17.56 -11.31
N LEU A 456 -25.78 -16.43 -11.26
CA LEU A 456 -24.47 -16.17 -11.83
C LEU A 456 -23.53 -15.74 -10.68
N PRO A 457 -22.19 -15.82 -10.85
CA PRO A 457 -21.28 -15.09 -9.97
C PRO A 457 -21.68 -13.61 -9.90
N VAL A 458 -21.45 -12.97 -8.76
CA VAL A 458 -21.85 -11.57 -8.57
C VAL A 458 -21.20 -10.64 -9.60
N ASP A 459 -19.97 -10.93 -9.99
CA ASP A 459 -19.22 -10.15 -10.96
C ASP A 459 -19.58 -10.45 -12.43
N GLU A 460 -20.36 -11.50 -12.71
CA GLU A 460 -21.03 -11.70 -14.00
C GLU A 460 -22.44 -11.09 -13.99
N PHE A 461 -23.14 -11.20 -12.86
CA PHE A 461 -24.49 -10.67 -12.68
C PHE A 461 -24.52 -9.13 -12.77
N LEU A 462 -23.58 -8.43 -12.13
CA LEU A 462 -23.55 -6.97 -12.16
C LEU A 462 -23.45 -6.44 -13.61
N PRO A 463 -22.48 -6.86 -14.45
CA PRO A 463 -22.43 -6.46 -15.86
C PRO A 463 -23.67 -6.78 -16.69
N VAL A 464 -24.40 -7.84 -16.36
CA VAL A 464 -25.69 -8.11 -16.99
C VAL A 464 -26.66 -6.96 -16.67
N MET A 465 -26.76 -6.56 -15.40
CA MET A 465 -27.72 -5.55 -14.96
C MET A 465 -27.47 -4.14 -15.54
N PHE A 466 -26.25 -3.82 -15.98
CA PHE A 466 -25.92 -2.57 -16.69
C PHE A 466 -25.61 -2.77 -18.19
N ASN A 467 -26.05 -3.88 -18.78
CA ASN A 467 -26.03 -4.15 -20.22
C ASN A 467 -24.62 -4.10 -20.87
N LYS A 468 -23.60 -4.55 -20.15
CA LYS A 468 -22.20 -4.64 -20.63
C LYS A 468 -21.65 -6.07 -20.61
N HIS A 469 -22.49 -7.07 -20.36
CA HIS A 469 -22.05 -8.46 -20.39
C HIS A 469 -21.87 -8.97 -21.83
N PRO A 470 -20.77 -9.67 -22.18
CA PRO A 470 -20.51 -10.12 -23.55
C PRO A 470 -21.43 -11.25 -24.02
N ASN A 471 -21.94 -12.07 -23.09
CA ASN A 471 -22.90 -13.13 -23.39
C ASN A 471 -24.34 -12.60 -23.41
N VAL A 472 -24.93 -12.51 -24.60
CA VAL A 472 -26.32 -12.06 -24.80
C VAL A 472 -27.36 -13.02 -24.26
N ASP A 473 -27.05 -14.32 -24.18
CA ASP A 473 -27.99 -15.31 -23.66
C ASP A 473 -28.17 -15.13 -22.16
N TYR A 474 -27.09 -14.86 -21.42
CA TYR A 474 -27.18 -14.55 -19.98
C TYR A 474 -28.00 -13.28 -19.74
N MET A 475 -27.83 -12.25 -20.57
CA MET A 475 -28.58 -11.01 -20.44
C MET A 475 -30.08 -11.19 -20.63
N ARG A 476 -30.53 -12.07 -21.55
CA ARG A 476 -31.96 -12.32 -21.84
C ARG A 476 -32.76 -12.82 -20.63
N HIS A 477 -32.10 -13.38 -19.63
CA HIS A 477 -32.76 -13.89 -18.43
C HIS A 477 -33.08 -12.81 -17.39
N PHE A 478 -32.57 -11.57 -17.56
CA PHE A 478 -32.76 -10.47 -16.62
C PHE A 478 -33.34 -9.25 -17.32
N GLU A 479 -34.46 -8.73 -16.83
CA GLU A 479 -35.05 -7.45 -17.24
C GLU A 479 -35.73 -6.80 -16.02
N PRO A 480 -35.71 -5.46 -15.88
CA PRO A 480 -34.97 -4.50 -16.70
C PRO A 480 -33.46 -4.48 -16.39
N ARG A 481 -32.62 -4.28 -17.42
CA ARG A 481 -31.16 -4.10 -17.30
C ARG A 481 -30.77 -2.61 -17.33
N ASP A 482 -31.32 -1.83 -16.42
CA ASP A 482 -31.21 -0.36 -16.40
C ASP A 482 -30.33 0.18 -15.26
N LEU A 483 -29.41 -0.65 -14.72
CA LEU A 483 -28.46 -0.22 -13.70
C LEU A 483 -27.43 0.76 -14.32
N LYS A 484 -27.26 1.93 -13.71
CA LYS A 484 -26.29 2.95 -14.13
C LYS A 484 -24.96 2.75 -13.40
N ALA A 485 -24.03 2.08 -14.06
CA ALA A 485 -22.74 1.71 -13.50
C ALA A 485 -21.59 2.59 -14.02
N PHE A 486 -20.79 3.10 -13.09
CA PHE A 486 -19.58 3.86 -13.34
C PHE A 486 -18.38 3.24 -12.62
N SER A 487 -17.18 3.75 -12.88
CA SER A 487 -15.95 3.36 -12.20
C SER A 487 -15.08 4.57 -11.97
N VAL A 488 -14.42 4.63 -10.81
CA VAL A 488 -13.34 5.59 -10.61
C VAL A 488 -12.16 5.25 -11.51
N GLU A 489 -11.43 6.27 -11.97
CA GLU A 489 -10.26 6.15 -12.84
C GLU A 489 -9.19 7.20 -12.49
N PRO A 490 -7.99 6.81 -12.05
CA PRO A 490 -7.56 5.43 -11.81
C PRO A 490 -8.23 4.82 -10.56
N LEU A 491 -8.31 3.48 -10.52
CA LEU A 491 -8.85 2.73 -9.39
C LEU A 491 -8.19 3.15 -8.07
N LEU A 492 -8.96 3.06 -6.98
CA LEU A 492 -8.51 3.48 -5.65
C LEU A 492 -8.16 2.31 -4.73
N ILE A 493 -8.59 1.09 -5.09
CA ILE A 493 -8.26 -0.14 -4.37
C ILE A 493 -7.93 -1.25 -5.37
N TYR A 494 -7.04 -2.14 -4.95
CA TYR A 494 -6.54 -3.28 -5.72
C TYR A 494 -6.55 -4.52 -4.83
N PRO A 495 -6.49 -5.74 -5.37
CA PRO A 495 -6.30 -6.92 -4.54
C PRO A 495 -4.91 -6.86 -3.88
N THR A 496 -4.79 -7.42 -2.69
CA THR A 496 -3.49 -7.61 -2.01
C THR A 496 -2.57 -8.50 -2.84
N HIS A 497 -3.13 -9.56 -3.44
CA HIS A 497 -2.42 -10.51 -4.29
C HIS A 497 -3.21 -10.79 -5.56
N TYR A 498 -2.53 -10.80 -6.70
CA TYR A 498 -3.11 -11.24 -7.96
C TYR A 498 -3.08 -12.77 -8.08
N THR A 499 -3.97 -13.29 -8.93
CA THR A 499 -3.98 -14.71 -9.28
C THR A 499 -2.62 -15.18 -9.78
N GLY A 500 -2.05 -16.16 -9.09
CA GLY A 500 -0.76 -16.77 -9.43
C GLY A 500 0.44 -16.17 -8.70
N GLU A 501 0.26 -15.10 -7.93
CA GLU A 501 1.30 -14.56 -7.06
C GLU A 501 1.46 -15.43 -5.80
N PRO A 502 2.67 -15.56 -5.25
CA PRO A 502 2.88 -16.17 -3.94
C PRO A 502 1.96 -15.51 -2.89
N GLY A 503 1.34 -16.30 -2.02
CA GLY A 503 0.41 -15.80 -0.99
C GLY A 503 -1.05 -15.62 -1.44
N TYR A 504 -1.35 -15.74 -2.74
CA TYR A 504 -2.73 -15.71 -3.22
C TYR A 504 -3.57 -16.91 -2.71
N ILE A 505 -4.69 -16.62 -2.05
CA ILE A 505 -5.67 -17.60 -1.57
C ILE A 505 -7.07 -17.16 -1.99
N SER A 506 -7.84 -18.04 -2.63
CA SER A 506 -9.25 -17.79 -2.99
C SER A 506 -10.20 -18.65 -2.16
N ASP A 507 -11.03 -18.01 -1.32
CA ASP A 507 -12.08 -18.69 -0.57
C ASP A 507 -13.35 -18.94 -1.42
N THR A 508 -13.46 -18.30 -2.58
CA THR A 508 -14.56 -18.53 -3.54
C THR A 508 -14.31 -19.76 -4.39
N GLU A 509 -13.09 -19.93 -4.91
CA GLU A 509 -12.79 -21.04 -5.83
C GLU A 509 -12.40 -22.36 -5.13
N THR A 510 -12.05 -22.33 -3.83
CA THR A 510 -11.62 -23.53 -3.07
C THR A 510 -12.72 -24.08 -2.16
N SER A 511 -13.81 -24.61 -2.73
CA SER A 511 -14.93 -25.20 -1.97
C SER A 511 -15.44 -26.49 -2.63
N THR A 512 -16.73 -26.65 -2.84
CA THR A 512 -17.33 -27.74 -3.64
C THR A 512 -18.16 -27.12 -4.76
N ILE A 513 -18.49 -27.89 -5.80
CA ILE A 513 -19.48 -27.44 -6.77
C ILE A 513 -20.86 -27.31 -6.10
N TRP A 514 -21.73 -26.49 -6.70
CA TRP A 514 -23.00 -26.11 -6.07
C TRP A 514 -23.93 -27.31 -5.76
N ASP A 515 -24.01 -28.29 -6.66
CA ASP A 515 -24.96 -29.42 -6.64
C ASP A 515 -24.38 -30.75 -6.14
N ASP A 516 -23.09 -30.81 -5.81
CA ASP A 516 -22.44 -32.03 -5.34
C ASP A 516 -21.39 -31.75 -4.25
N ASP A 517 -21.71 -32.14 -3.02
CA ASP A 517 -20.86 -32.03 -1.83
C ASP A 517 -19.58 -32.88 -1.93
N ALA A 518 -19.56 -33.92 -2.78
CA ALA A 518 -18.42 -34.81 -2.92
C ALA A 518 -17.35 -34.27 -3.87
N VAL A 519 -17.70 -33.31 -4.74
CA VAL A 519 -16.78 -32.75 -5.73
C VAL A 519 -16.14 -31.48 -5.18
N ALA A 520 -15.07 -31.68 -4.41
CA ALA A 520 -14.20 -30.60 -3.97
C ALA A 520 -13.53 -29.93 -5.18
N THR A 521 -13.48 -28.61 -5.15
CA THR A 521 -12.69 -27.82 -6.08
C THR A 521 -11.40 -27.43 -5.37
N ASP A 522 -10.35 -28.21 -5.60
CA ASP A 522 -8.99 -27.74 -5.33
C ASP A 522 -8.39 -27.34 -6.66
N TRP A 523 -8.45 -26.04 -6.95
CA TRP A 523 -8.00 -25.53 -8.23
C TRP A 523 -6.47 -25.44 -8.22
N ASP A 524 -5.81 -26.58 -8.48
CA ASP A 524 -4.35 -26.65 -8.64
C ASP A 524 -3.92 -25.94 -9.93
N ARG A 525 -3.60 -24.65 -9.78
CA ARG A 525 -3.32 -23.71 -10.89
C ARG A 525 -1.99 -23.94 -11.58
N GLN A 526 -1.16 -24.90 -11.16
CA GLN A 526 0.11 -25.20 -11.86
C GLN A 526 -0.11 -25.66 -13.31
N HIS A 527 -1.29 -26.17 -13.66
CA HIS A 527 -1.58 -26.74 -14.99
C HIS A 527 -2.65 -25.98 -15.80
N ALA A 528 -3.15 -24.83 -15.32
CA ALA A 528 -4.29 -24.16 -15.94
C ALA A 528 -3.91 -23.05 -16.95
N ARG A 529 -4.52 -23.10 -18.16
CA ARG A 529 -4.45 -22.03 -19.18
C ARG A 529 -4.90 -20.64 -18.66
N LYS A 530 -5.68 -20.58 -17.58
CA LYS A 530 -6.17 -19.37 -16.90
C LYS A 530 -5.02 -18.46 -16.42
N THR A 531 -3.95 -19.03 -15.86
CA THR A 531 -2.79 -18.27 -15.35
C THR A 531 -2.07 -17.50 -16.47
N ALA A 532 -1.96 -18.09 -17.67
CA ALA A 532 -1.34 -17.47 -18.83
C ALA A 532 -2.21 -16.39 -19.49
N GLN A 533 -3.54 -16.50 -19.45
CA GLN A 533 -4.45 -15.48 -20.00
C GLN A 533 -4.76 -14.35 -19.02
N GLN A 534 -4.90 -14.64 -17.72
CA GLN A 534 -5.14 -13.61 -16.71
C GLN A 534 -3.87 -12.81 -16.37
N GLY A 535 -2.68 -13.41 -16.44
CA GLY A 535 -1.40 -12.71 -16.28
C GLY A 535 -0.96 -11.86 -17.49
N ARG A 536 -1.62 -12.01 -18.65
CA ARG A 536 -1.32 -11.24 -19.88
C ARG A 536 -2.19 -9.99 -20.07
N ILE A 537 -3.22 -9.79 -19.22
CA ILE A 537 -4.01 -8.55 -19.22
C ILE A 537 -3.19 -7.52 -18.44
N ARG A 538 -2.64 -6.54 -19.17
CA ARG A 538 -1.78 -5.50 -18.61
C ARG A 538 -2.46 -4.81 -17.42
N PRO A 539 -1.76 -4.51 -16.32
CA PRO A 539 -2.27 -3.61 -15.32
C PRO A 539 -2.38 -2.23 -15.98
N VAL A 540 -3.57 -1.64 -15.93
CA VAL A 540 -3.91 -0.29 -16.39
C VAL A 540 -4.07 -0.13 -17.91
N ALA A 541 -5.33 -0.12 -18.37
CA ALA A 541 -5.69 0.58 -19.61
C ALA A 541 -5.69 2.09 -19.31
N GLN A 542 -4.96 2.89 -20.10
CA GLN A 542 -4.94 4.35 -19.94
C GLN A 542 -6.19 4.97 -20.58
N ASN A 543 -7.11 5.47 -19.75
CA ASN A 543 -8.19 6.34 -20.18
C ASN A 543 -7.73 7.81 -20.15
N SER A 544 -8.10 8.63 -21.14
CA SER A 544 -7.87 10.07 -21.11
C SER A 544 -8.95 10.74 -20.24
N VAL A 545 -8.67 10.94 -18.96
CA VAL A 545 -9.56 11.70 -18.07
C VAL A 545 -9.28 13.20 -18.27
N THR A 546 -10.32 14.02 -18.32
CA THR A 546 -10.20 15.48 -18.31
C THR A 546 -9.82 15.96 -16.91
N GLY A 547 -8.67 16.63 -16.78
CA GLY A 547 -8.17 17.21 -15.53
C GLY A 547 -6.71 16.85 -15.25
N ASP A 548 -5.98 17.73 -14.54
CA ASP A 548 -4.58 17.55 -14.10
C ASP A 548 -4.45 16.43 -13.05
N SER A 549 -4.82 15.20 -13.42
CA SER A 549 -4.43 14.02 -12.68
C SER A 549 -2.95 13.78 -12.94
N PRO A 550 -2.09 13.70 -11.90
CA PRO A 550 -0.75 13.20 -12.13
C PRO A 550 -0.89 11.80 -12.74
N PRO A 551 -0.09 11.46 -13.78
CA PRO A 551 -0.08 10.11 -14.33
C PRO A 551 0.10 9.09 -13.19
N PRO A 552 -0.36 7.83 -13.34
CA PRO A 552 0.01 6.76 -12.41
C PRO A 552 1.51 6.89 -12.17
N ALA A 553 1.91 7.03 -10.89
CA ALA A 553 3.18 7.62 -10.43
C ALA A 553 4.44 6.85 -10.89
N ALA A 554 4.63 6.84 -12.20
CA ALA A 554 5.70 6.29 -13.00
C ALA A 554 6.00 7.35 -14.05
N ARG A 555 6.52 8.50 -13.58
CA ARG A 555 7.40 9.44 -14.28
C ARG A 555 7.67 10.63 -13.35
N ALA A 556 8.96 10.85 -13.09
CA ALA A 556 9.57 11.90 -12.27
C ALA A 556 9.27 11.89 -10.76
N THR A 557 10.00 11.05 -10.02
CA THR A 557 10.42 11.31 -8.63
C THR A 557 11.93 11.59 -8.61
N ARG A 558 12.46 11.97 -7.45
CA ARG A 558 13.85 12.42 -7.13
C ARG A 558 15.03 11.70 -7.82
N ASP A 559 14.80 10.55 -8.46
CA ASP A 559 15.76 9.80 -9.28
C ASP A 559 15.78 10.18 -10.78
N GLU A 560 15.06 11.23 -11.22
CA GLU A 560 15.09 11.73 -12.61
C GLU A 560 15.63 13.18 -12.75
N LEU A 561 16.39 13.66 -11.76
CA LEU A 561 17.23 14.86 -11.89
C LEU A 561 18.71 14.49 -11.92
#